data_AF-R9K2G0-F1
#
_entry.id   AF-R9K2G0-F1
#
_cell.length_a   1.000
_cell.length_b   1.000
_cell.length_c   1.000
_cell.angle_alpha   90.00
_cell.angle_beta   90.00
_cell.angle_gamma   90.00
#
_symmetry.space_group_name_H-M   'P 1'
#
loop_
_entity.id
_entity.type
_entity.pdbx_description
1 polymer ?
#
loop_
_entity_poly.entity_id
_entity_poly.type
_entity_poly.pdbx_seq_one_letter_code
_entity_poly.pdbx_strand_id
1 'polypeptide(L)'
;MDQKEMNEQVGKMLSENPAKFIKIRGILDDMFEGRTLEGSKDISDREFERLRYRFRDIDVPLSLCVNKEAAYQLQKAVKYHRTQSRSRYDDRPTTKKSAKSKKKGLFGIFG
;
A
#
# COMPACT_ATOMS: atom_id res chain seq x y z
N MET A 1 10.96 -1.22 -16.70
CA MET A 1 10.14 -0.38 -15.79
C MET A 1 10.87 -0.35 -14.48
N ASP A 2 11.27 0.85 -14.05
CA ASP A 2 12.11 1.02 -12.86
C ASP A 2 11.26 1.12 -11.60
N GLN A 3 11.87 0.86 -10.43
CA GLN A 3 11.17 0.90 -9.14
C GLN A 3 10.46 2.24 -8.89
N LYS A 4 11.07 3.36 -9.28
CA LYS A 4 10.52 4.71 -9.08
C LYS A 4 9.23 4.89 -9.90
N GLU A 5 9.29 4.57 -11.18
CA GLU A 5 8.14 4.63 -12.09
C GLU A 5 7.00 3.73 -11.59
N MET A 6 7.33 2.51 -11.14
CA MET A 6 6.35 1.59 -10.57
C MET A 6 5.70 2.16 -9.30
N ASN A 7 6.48 2.76 -8.40
CA ASN A 7 5.96 3.37 -7.17
C ASN A 7 4.99 4.53 -7.45
N GLU A 8 5.27 5.35 -8.47
CA GLU A 8 4.41 6.45 -8.90
C GLU A 8 3.10 5.92 -9.48
N GLN A 9 3.16 4.91 -10.36
CA GLN A 9 1.96 4.28 -10.93
C GLN A 9 1.08 3.63 -9.85
N VAL A 10 1.70 2.89 -8.93
CA VAL A 10 0.97 2.26 -7.81
C VAL A 10 0.40 3.31 -6.85
N GLY A 11 1.14 4.40 -6.57
CA GLY A 11 0.67 5.49 -5.72
C GLY A 11 -0.51 6.25 -6.34
N LYS A 12 -0.46 6.49 -7.65
CA LYS A 12 -1.57 7.05 -8.41
C LYS A 12 -2.79 6.12 -8.36
N MET A 13 -2.60 4.82 -8.63
CA MET A 13 -3.66 3.82 -8.56
C MET A 13 -4.29 3.72 -7.16
N LEU A 14 -3.48 3.79 -6.10
CA LEU A 14 -3.96 3.80 -4.73
C LEU A 14 -4.86 5.01 -4.45
N SER A 15 -4.53 6.16 -5.03
CA SER A 15 -5.28 7.41 -4.84
C SER A 15 -6.56 7.44 -5.68
N GLU A 16 -6.51 6.98 -6.93
CA GLU A 16 -7.63 6.99 -7.87
C GLU A 16 -8.62 5.84 -7.66
N ASN A 17 -8.11 4.64 -7.38
CA ASN A 17 -8.91 3.43 -7.20
C ASN A 17 -8.32 2.52 -6.11
N PRO A 18 -8.53 2.86 -4.82
CA PRO A 18 -7.98 2.10 -3.70
C PRO A 18 -8.51 0.66 -3.65
N ALA A 19 -9.73 0.40 -4.14
CA ALA A 19 -10.28 -0.95 -4.21
C ALA A 19 -9.48 -1.85 -5.18
N LYS A 20 -9.05 -1.31 -6.33
CA LYS A 20 -8.19 -2.01 -7.29
C LYS A 20 -6.81 -2.30 -6.68
N PHE A 21 -6.23 -1.36 -5.95
CA PHE A 21 -5.00 -1.60 -5.17
C PHE A 21 -5.15 -2.73 -4.15
N ILE A 22 -6.24 -2.76 -3.37
CA ILE A 22 -6.51 -3.82 -2.39
C ILE A 22 -6.59 -5.19 -3.07
N LYS A 23 -7.24 -5.29 -4.24
CA LYS A 23 -7.31 -6.54 -5.03
C LYS A 23 -5.93 -6.99 -5.52
N ILE A 24 -5.14 -6.07 -6.09
CA ILE A 24 -3.76 -6.38 -6.52
C ILE A 24 -2.93 -6.91 -5.35
N ARG A 25 -3.00 -6.22 -4.20
CA ARG A 25 -2.33 -6.66 -2.99
C ARG A 25 -2.78 -8.05 -2.58
N GLY A 26 -4.09 -8.32 -2.56
CA GLY A 26 -4.63 -9.64 -2.24
C GLY A 26 -4.09 -10.73 -3.15
N ILE A 27 -4.08 -10.49 -4.47
CA ILE A 27 -3.53 -11.45 -5.44
C ILE A 27 -2.04 -11.71 -5.18
N LEU A 28 -1.24 -10.65 -4.94
CA LEU A 28 0.18 -10.80 -4.67
C LEU A 28 0.46 -11.52 -3.34
N ASP A 29 -0.30 -11.20 -2.29
CA ASP A 29 -0.19 -11.85 -0.98
C ASP A 29 -0.60 -13.33 -1.07
N ASP A 30 -1.67 -13.66 -1.81
CA ASP A 30 -2.14 -15.04 -2.03
C ASP A 30 -1.17 -15.86 -2.88
N MET A 31 -0.62 -15.27 -3.94
CA MET A 31 0.25 -15.98 -4.87
C MET A 31 1.64 -16.23 -4.32
N PHE A 32 2.15 -15.31 -3.51
CA PHE A 32 3.48 -15.41 -2.93
C PHE A 32 3.44 -15.83 -1.46
N GLU A 33 2.26 -16.09 -0.89
CA GLU A 33 2.06 -16.59 0.49
C GLU A 33 2.84 -15.76 1.54
N GLY A 34 2.96 -14.45 1.32
CA GLY A 34 3.75 -13.58 2.19
C GLY A 34 5.28 -13.75 2.11
N ARG A 35 5.80 -14.62 1.23
CA ARG A 35 7.24 -14.76 0.99
C ARG A 35 7.84 -13.47 0.47
N THR A 36 9.04 -13.17 0.94
CA THR A 36 9.83 -12.07 0.38
C THR A 36 10.56 -12.62 -0.83
N LEU A 37 10.22 -12.07 -2.00
CA LEU A 37 11.00 -12.31 -3.21
C LEU A 37 12.28 -11.49 -3.04
N GLU A 38 13.43 -12.11 -3.30
CA GLU A 38 14.73 -11.43 -3.31
C GLU A 38 15.03 -10.90 -4.72
N GLY A 39 14.41 -11.49 -5.75
CA GLY A 39 14.47 -10.99 -7.11
C GLY A 39 13.42 -11.58 -8.06
N SER A 40 13.48 -11.15 -9.32
CA SER A 40 12.60 -11.63 -10.39
C SER A 40 12.78 -13.12 -10.71
N LYS A 41 13.95 -13.69 -10.39
CA LYS A 41 14.27 -15.12 -10.57
C LYS A 41 13.47 -16.03 -9.63
N ASP A 42 12.97 -15.50 -8.52
CA ASP A 42 12.17 -16.25 -7.54
C ASP A 42 10.73 -16.46 -7.99
N ILE A 43 10.35 -15.84 -9.11
CA ILE A 43 9.06 -15.99 -9.78
C ILE A 43 9.24 -17.03 -10.89
N SER A 44 8.62 -18.19 -10.72
CA SER A 44 8.58 -19.21 -11.78
C SER A 44 7.73 -18.74 -12.97
N ASP A 45 7.92 -19.33 -14.15
CA ASP A 45 7.11 -19.00 -15.33
C ASP A 45 5.62 -19.28 -15.10
N ARG A 46 5.32 -20.36 -14.38
CA ARG A 46 3.95 -20.73 -14.02
C ARG A 46 3.30 -19.72 -13.09
N GLU A 47 4.02 -19.22 -12.09
CA GLU A 47 3.53 -18.15 -11.21
C GLU A 47 3.34 -16.86 -11.99
N PHE A 48 4.27 -16.51 -12.86
CA PHE A 48 4.16 -15.31 -13.67
C PHE A 48 2.93 -15.33 -14.60
N GLU A 49 2.68 -16.44 -15.30
CA GLU A 49 1.50 -16.58 -16.15
C GLU A 49 0.19 -16.57 -15.34
N ARG A 50 0.18 -17.23 -14.16
CA ARG A 50 -0.97 -17.18 -13.26
C ARG A 50 -1.25 -15.76 -12.77
N LEU A 51 -0.21 -14.96 -12.51
CA LEU A 51 -0.35 -13.56 -12.09
C LEU A 51 -0.98 -12.72 -13.20
N ARG A 52 -0.49 -12.88 -14.43
CA ARG A 52 -1.04 -12.18 -15.60
C ARG A 52 -2.50 -12.53 -15.86
N TYR A 53 -2.86 -13.80 -15.71
CA TYR A 53 -4.26 -14.25 -15.81
C TYR A 53 -5.14 -13.54 -14.77
N ARG A 54 -4.73 -13.56 -13.50
CA ARG A 54 -5.47 -12.90 -12.42
C ARG A 54 -5.61 -11.40 -12.63
N PHE A 55 -4.57 -10.74 -13.14
CA PHE A 55 -4.62 -9.31 -13.44
C PHE A 55 -5.59 -8.98 -14.58
N ARG A 56 -5.67 -9.84 -15.59
CA ARG A 56 -6.66 -9.71 -16.67
C ARG A 56 -8.09 -9.81 -16.13
N ASP A 57 -8.36 -10.75 -15.22
CA ASP A 57 -9.70 -10.95 -14.62
C ASP A 57 -10.19 -9.72 -13.84
N ILE A 58 -9.27 -8.95 -13.25
CA ILE A 58 -9.60 -7.75 -12.45
C ILE A 58 -9.34 -6.43 -13.19
N ASP A 59 -9.12 -6.50 -14.51
CA ASP A 59 -8.87 -5.34 -15.37
C ASP A 59 -7.70 -4.47 -14.88
N VAL A 60 -6.61 -5.13 -14.48
CA VAL A 60 -5.36 -4.46 -14.13
C VAL A 60 -4.47 -4.37 -15.36
N PRO A 61 -3.91 -3.18 -15.67
CA PRO A 61 -3.03 -3.02 -16.81
C PRO A 61 -1.86 -4.00 -16.76
N LEU A 62 -1.72 -4.81 -17.81
CA LEU A 62 -0.60 -5.76 -17.93
C LEU A 62 0.76 -5.06 -18.10
N SER A 63 0.78 -3.74 -18.32
CA SER A 63 2.00 -2.92 -18.24
C SER A 63 2.71 -3.05 -16.89
N LEU A 64 1.96 -3.28 -15.81
CA LEU A 64 2.51 -3.51 -14.46
C LEU A 64 3.12 -4.91 -14.29
N CYS A 65 2.90 -5.81 -15.25
CA CYS A 65 3.32 -7.20 -15.21
C CYS A 65 3.80 -7.67 -16.60
N VAL A 66 4.56 -6.83 -17.29
CA VAL A 66 5.06 -7.11 -18.65
C VAL A 66 6.11 -8.23 -18.67
N ASN A 67 6.93 -8.30 -17.62
CA ASN A 67 7.92 -9.34 -17.39
C ASN A 67 8.06 -9.61 -15.88
N LYS A 68 8.82 -10.64 -15.50
CA LYS A 68 9.03 -11.01 -14.09
C LYS A 68 9.68 -9.90 -13.27
N GLU A 69 10.52 -9.08 -13.90
CA GLU A 69 11.11 -7.91 -13.23
C GLU A 69 10.05 -6.89 -12.84
N ALA A 70 9.14 -6.53 -13.75
CA ALA A 70 8.03 -5.65 -13.46
C ALA A 70 7.14 -6.22 -12.35
N ALA A 71 6.81 -7.53 -12.41
CA ALA A 71 6.05 -8.18 -11.34
C ALA A 71 6.76 -8.08 -9.97
N TYR A 72 8.08 -8.24 -9.94
CA TYR A 72 8.89 -8.07 -8.74
C TYR A 72 8.89 -6.62 -8.24
N GLN A 73 9.10 -5.63 -9.12
CA GLN A 73 9.04 -4.20 -8.76
C GLN A 73 7.65 -3.81 -8.24
N LEU A 74 6.59 -4.37 -8.82
CA LEU A 74 5.21 -4.17 -8.37
C LEU A 74 5.00 -4.70 -6.96
N GLN A 75 5.48 -5.91 -6.66
CA GLN A 75 5.42 -6.48 -5.32
C GLN A 75 6.09 -5.56 -4.29
N LYS A 76 7.29 -5.04 -4.62
CA LYS A 76 8.00 -4.07 -3.77
C LYS A 76 7.22 -2.77 -3.58
N ALA A 77 6.64 -2.23 -4.66
CA ALA A 77 5.85 -1.01 -4.61
C ALA A 77 4.61 -1.17 -3.71
N VAL A 78 3.89 -2.28 -3.85
CA VAL A 78 2.73 -2.60 -3.02
C VAL A 78 3.13 -2.78 -1.54
N LYS A 79 4.25 -3.45 -1.26
CA LYS A 79 4.79 -3.58 0.10
C LYS A 79 5.19 -2.23 0.70
N TYR A 80 5.82 -1.36 -0.08
CA TYR A 80 6.20 0.00 0.34
C TYR A 80 4.98 0.85 0.71
N HIS A 81 3.95 0.88 -0.13
CA HIS A 81 2.72 1.62 0.16
C HIS A 81 1.95 1.02 1.33
N ARG A 82 2.03 -0.31 1.54
CA ARG A 82 1.48 -0.98 2.73
C ARG A 82 2.18 -0.52 4.01
N THR A 83 3.50 -0.50 4.06
CA THR A 83 4.22 -0.07 5.27
C THR A 83 4.01 1.41 5.57
N GLN A 84 3.96 2.26 4.54
CA GLN A 84 3.61 3.67 4.71
C GLN A 84 2.19 3.88 5.23
N SER A 85 1.22 3.10 4.73
CA SER A 85 -0.16 3.18 5.22
C SER A 85 -0.30 2.77 6.69
N ARG A 86 0.51 1.82 7.18
CA ARG A 86 0.58 1.46 8.61
C ARG A 86 1.21 2.58 9.43
N SER A 87 2.31 3.16 8.97
CA SER A 87 2.99 4.26 9.67
C SER A 87 2.10 5.50 9.82
N ARG A 88 1.22 5.80 8.85
CA ARG A 88 0.27 6.93 8.97
C ARG A 88 -0.90 6.69 9.92
N TYR A 89 -1.16 5.45 10.36
CA TYR A 89 -2.28 5.14 11.26
C TYR A 89 -1.91 5.21 12.75
N ASP A 90 -0.62 5.13 13.09
CA ASP A 90 -0.13 5.28 14.47
C ASP A 90 -0.11 6.75 14.96
N ASP A 91 -0.13 7.72 14.04
CA ASP A 91 -0.10 9.16 14.36
C ASP A 91 -1.50 9.81 14.38
N ARG A 92 -2.56 9.01 14.57
CA ARG A 92 -3.90 9.56 14.82
C ARG A 92 -4.12 9.57 16.33
N PRO A 93 -3.85 10.69 17.05
CA PRO A 93 -4.29 10.79 18.42
C PRO A 93 -5.80 10.62 18.39
N THR A 94 -6.27 9.54 19.01
CA THR A 94 -7.68 9.29 19.27
C THR A 94 -8.26 10.61 19.75
N THR A 95 -9.17 11.19 18.97
CA THR A 95 -9.91 12.39 19.33
C THR A 95 -10.74 12.04 20.55
N LYS A 96 -10.13 12.16 21.73
CA LYS A 96 -10.82 12.04 23.00
C LYS A 96 -11.85 13.16 23.00
N LYS A 97 -13.11 12.73 23.04
CA LYS A 97 -14.31 13.56 23.14
C LYS A 97 -14.04 14.79 24.01
N SER A 98 -14.44 15.94 23.48
CA SER A 98 -14.72 17.18 24.20
C SER A 98 -15.25 16.90 25.61
N ALA A 99 -14.40 17.15 26.60
CA ALA A 99 -14.83 17.52 27.94
C ALA A 99 -14.34 18.94 28.16
N LYS A 100 -15.25 19.91 27.92
CA LYS A 100 -15.15 21.31 28.31
C LYS A 100 -14.65 21.40 29.76
N SER A 101 -13.36 21.59 29.98
CA SER A 101 -12.87 22.07 31.27
C SER A 101 -12.93 23.59 31.23
N LYS A 102 -14.09 24.11 31.61
CA LYS A 102 -14.34 25.53 31.86
C LYS A 102 -13.55 25.91 33.12
N LYS A 103 -12.22 26.10 33.00
CA LYS A 103 -11.43 26.65 34.10
C LYS A 103 -11.66 28.16 34.13
N LYS A 104 -12.63 28.54 34.98
CA LYS A 104 -12.90 29.90 35.44
C LYS A 104 -11.57 30.59 35.70
N GLY A 105 -11.32 31.71 35.02
CA GLY A 105 -10.41 32.71 35.54
C GLY A 105 -10.97 33.20 36.87
N LEU A 106 -10.11 33.33 37.87
CA LEU A 106 -10.38 34.08 39.08
C LEU A 106 -9.04 34.40 39.77
N PHE A 107 -8.78 35.70 39.84
CA PHE A 107 -7.88 36.42 40.75
C PHE A 107 -6.37 36.44 40.46
N GLY A 108 -5.97 37.59 39.92
CA GLY A 108 -4.82 38.29 40.47
C GLY A 108 -5.21 39.18 41.67
N ILE A 109 -4.15 39.80 42.19
CA ILE A 109 -4.03 40.99 43.05
C ILE A 109 -4.08 40.82 44.59
N PHE A 110 -2.97 41.31 45.20
CA PHE A 110 -2.67 41.76 46.57
C PHE A 110 -2.00 40.78 47.55
N GLY A 111 -0.79 41.19 47.99
CA GLY A 111 0.06 40.58 49.00
C GLY A 111 1.50 41.02 48.83
#